data_AF-A0A7K2XP03-F1
#
_entry.id   AF-A0A7K2XP03-F1
#
_cell.length_a   1.000
_cell.length_b   1.000
_cell.length_c   1.000
_cell.angle_alpha   90.00
_cell.angle_beta   90.00
_cell.angle_gamma   90.00
#
_symmetry.space_group_name_H-M   'P 1'
#
loop_
_entity.id
_entity.type
_entity.pdbx_description
1 polymer ?
#
loop_
_entity_poly.entity_id
_entity_poly.type
_entity_poly.pdbx_seq_one_letter_code
_entity_poly.pdbx_strand_id
1 'polypeptide(L)' 'MTIGEFARASRLSAKALRRYDELGLLPPARVDAYTGYRYYAGAQVER' A
#
# COMPACT_ATOMS: atom_id res chain seq x y z
N MET A 1 4.59 -6.80 0.15
CA MET A 1 3.36 -7.07 0.92
C MET A 1 2.16 -6.68 0.08
N THR A 2 1.09 -7.48 0.09
CA THR A 2 -0.20 -7.08 -0.48
C THR A 2 -0.82 -5.93 0.32
N ILE A 3 -1.83 -5.25 -0.24
CA ILE A 3 -2.53 -4.18 0.50
C ILE A 3 -3.16 -4.67 1.81
N GLY A 4 -3.61 -5.94 1.87
CA GLY A 4 -4.19 -6.53 3.08
C GLY A 4 -3.15 -6.87 4.15
N GLU A 5 -1.97 -7.35 3.75
CA GLU A 5 -0.84 -7.53 4.67
C GLU A 5 -0.36 -6.19 5.23
N PHE A 6 -0.22 -5.18 4.36
CA PHE A 6 0.21 -3.85 4.77
C PHE A 6 -0.80 -3.15 5.69
N ALA A 7 -2.10 -3.29 5.40
CA ALA A 7 -3.18 -2.81 6.27
C ALA A 7 -3.07 -3.36 7.69
N ARG A 8 -2.82 -4.67 7.83
CA ARG A 8 -2.62 -5.30 9.14
C ARG A 8 -1.37 -4.78 9.86
N ALA A 9 -0.25 -4.63 9.15
CA ALA A 9 1.00 -4.14 9.73
C ALA A 9 0.94 -2.68 10.17
N SER A 10 0.27 -1.82 9.41
CA SER A 10 0.16 -0.37 9.66
C SER A 10 -1.04 0.02 10.53
N ARG A 11 -1.93 -0.92 10.86
CA ARG A 11 -3.23 -0.66 11.51
C ARG A 11 -4.13 0.32 10.71
N LEU A 12 -3.93 0.39 9.40
CA LEU A 12 -4.77 1.17 8.48
C LEU A 12 -5.73 0.25 7.74
N SER A 13 -6.89 0.79 7.33
CA SER A 13 -7.78 0.05 6.44
C SER A 13 -7.24 0.03 5.00
N ALA A 14 -7.54 -1.02 4.25
CA ALA A 14 -7.21 -1.07 2.82
C ALA A 14 -7.88 0.06 2.01
N LYS A 15 -8.98 0.65 2.52
CA LYS A 15 -9.61 1.82 1.91
C LYS A 15 -8.78 3.09 2.13
N ALA A 16 -8.27 3.30 3.34
CA ALA A 16 -7.39 4.43 3.65
C ALA A 16 -6.10 4.38 2.81
N LEU A 17 -5.51 3.19 2.67
CA LEU A 17 -4.31 3.00 1.84
C LEU A 17 -4.53 3.37 0.37
N ARG A 18 -5.67 2.96 -0.23
CA ARG A 18 -6.03 3.38 -1.59
C ARG A 18 -6.19 4.90 -1.70
N ARG A 19 -6.79 5.52 -0.69
CA ARG A 19 -6.94 6.98 -0.67
C ARG A 19 -5.60 7.71 -0.56
N TYR A 20 -4.67 7.19 0.22
CA TYR A 20 -3.33 7.76 0.34
C TYR A 20 -2.50 7.59 -0.92
N ASP A 21 -2.65 6.47 -1.64
CA ASP A 21 -2.09 6.28 -2.98
C ASP A 21 -2.65 7.33 -3.96
N GLU A 22 -3.98 7.49 -4.04
CA GLU A 22 -4.63 8.50 -4.90
C GLU A 22 -4.17 9.94 -4.60
N LEU A 23 -3.88 10.25 -3.34
CA LEU A 23 -3.39 11.55 -2.90
C LEU A 23 -1.87 11.69 -3.02
N GLY A 24 -1.15 10.64 -3.43
CA GLY A 24 0.31 10.61 -3.51
C GLY A 24 1.04 10.60 -2.15
N LEU A 25 0.31 10.42 -1.06
CA LEU A 25 0.86 10.43 0.31
C LEU A 25 1.56 9.11 0.65
N LEU A 26 1.07 8.00 0.10
CA LEU A 26 1.66 6.68 0.30
C LEU A 26 1.54 5.84 -0.98
N PRO A 27 2.36 6.14 -2.00
CA PRO A 27 2.35 5.36 -3.23
C PRO A 27 2.82 3.92 -2.98
N PRO A 28 2.30 2.94 -3.72
CA PRO A 28 2.78 1.56 -3.64
C PRO A 28 4.24 1.50 -4.09
N ALA A 29 5.05 0.67 -3.42
CA ALA A 29 6.43 0.44 -3.82
C ALA A 29 6.55 -0.23 -5.19
N ARG A 30 5.54 -1.02 -5.58
CA ARG A 30 5.45 -1.64 -6.91
C ARG A 30 4.01 -1.82 -7.32
N VAL A 31 3.73 -1.60 -8.60
CA VAL A 31 2.49 -2.01 -9.25
C VAL A 31 2.84 -3.10 -10.27
N ASP A 32 2.15 -4.22 -10.19
CA ASP A 32 2.25 -5.26 -11.21
C ASP A 32 1.65 -4.75 -12.53
N ALA A 33 2.45 -4.74 -13.59
CA ALA A 33 2.08 -4.12 -14.86
C ALA A 33 0.99 -4.88 -15.62
N TYR A 34 0.79 -6.17 -15.32
CA TYR A 34 -0.16 -7.03 -16.04
C TYR A 34 -1.52 -7.06 -15.36
N THR A 35 -1.55 -7.01 -14.03
CA THR A 35 -2.76 -7.15 -13.20
C THR A 35 -3.18 -5.85 -12.52
N GLY A 36 -2.30 -4.85 -12.45
CA GLY A 36 -2.51 -3.64 -11.66
C GLY A 36 -2.42 -3.86 -10.14
N TYR A 37 -1.96 -5.05 -9.71
CA TYR A 37 -1.90 -5.37 -8.29
C TYR A 37 -0.82 -4.55 -7.58
N ARG A 38 -1.17 -3.99 -6.42
CA ARG A 38 -0.30 -3.09 -5.66
C ARG A 38 0.43 -3.82 -4.55
N TYR A 39 1.73 -3.56 -4.47
CA TYR A 39 2.60 -4.08 -3.43
C TYR A 39 3.26 -2.95 -2.66
N TYR A 40 3.28 -3.10 -1.34
CA TYR A 40 3.92 -2.19 -0.40
C TYR A 40 5.15 -2.86 0.22
N ALA A 41 6.16 -2.04 0.55
CA ALA A 41 7.38 -2.48 1.22
C ALA A 41 7.25 -2.33 2.74
N GLY A 42 7.92 -3.21 3.51
CA GLY A 42 7.90 -3.13 4.98
C GLY A 42 8.44 -1.81 5.52
N ALA A 43 9.47 -1.25 4.87
CA ALA A 43 10.04 0.05 5.20
C ALA A 43 9.07 1.24 5.08
N GLN A 44 7.89 1.06 4.45
CA GLN A 44 6.85 2.09 4.40
C GLN A 44 5.96 2.12 5.66
N VAL A 45 6.06 1.13 6.56
CA VAL A 45 5.32 1.10 7.84
C VAL A 45 6.04 1.86 8.95
N GLU A 46 7.37 1.93 8.90
CA GLU A 46 8.22 2.46 9.98
C GLU A 46 8.66 3.91 9.79
N ARG A 47 7.95 4.68 8.95
CA ARG A 47 8.29 6.09 8.68
C ARG A 47 7.40 7.06 9.43
#